data_AF-A0AAP2Z6B3-F1
#
_entry.id   AF-A0AAP2Z6B3-F1
#
_cell.length_a   1.000
_cell.length_b   1.000
_cell.length_c   1.000
_cell.angle_alpha   90.00
_cell.angle_beta   90.00
_cell.angle_gamma   90.00
#
_symmetry.space_group_name_H-M   'P 1'
#
loop_
_entity.id
_entity.type
_entity.pdbx_description
1 polymer ?
#
loop_
_entity_poly.entity_id
_entity_poly.type
_entity_poly.pdbx_seq_one_letter_code
_entity_poly.pdbx_strand_id
1 'polypeptide(L)'
;MTTDQFLFRDGYSIEEKIRRIPTSNISPETPEINCRLDKLDLSEGDLRRIGKNDFFEEAEEKFDTAEYRRFVSTLFDTYGTEGDKFNMQLFVSQETISYDELSRRSARYLDERIDDVFDSLAEPIVLTDTDTDTESIDLQFRTTARLEDINPDEKIPIQIIDTNSGKTVEQYGENYKIKAPARYRVESRVYSDTGLIAVSNYSKIADGLKSDIANTVAEMGRKGATSGVGETSLLDLNETELLFLLQEMEGEISGLGYTIEIAGVDTADYTGQHDEDIFDTELVRAADDAGQIRKVKFYVDHPRADADDERDVMLRIFDDGHLTTSKPVPAKLLDVIVYEIHTIRSYKEFLTPFVELVRSYAGEKFRGRSSTMLNSHVGDTNRAFDTLIETYFGSDETPTEELRLYKSMIANIGIKLCDEGIPKAEDVDGVDDISHFYEYDGKIEEFFRDYSIRVLDEPDINFDELSNHLDHLLNQSWESPADIIEYSIQQYDLTR
;
A
#
# COMPACT_ATOMS: atom_id res chain seq x y z
N MET A 1 -2.20 -19.65 -6.02
CA MET A 1 -3.53 -19.26 -6.53
C MET A 1 -4.10 -18.30 -5.51
N THR A 2 -4.24 -17.02 -5.87
CA THR A 2 -5.12 -16.10 -5.17
C THR A 2 -6.54 -16.61 -5.38
N THR A 3 -7.28 -16.81 -4.29
CA THR A 3 -8.71 -17.09 -4.33
C THR A 3 -9.43 -15.82 -4.76
N ASP A 4 -10.50 -15.97 -5.53
CA ASP A 4 -11.35 -14.88 -6.04
C ASP A 4 -12.29 -14.31 -4.93
N GLN A 5 -11.87 -14.38 -3.65
CA GLN A 5 -12.72 -14.18 -2.47
C GLN A 5 -11.90 -13.66 -1.26
N PHE A 6 -11.38 -12.44 -1.32
CA PHE A 6 -10.68 -11.83 -0.20
C PHE A 6 -11.64 -11.14 0.78
N LEU A 7 -12.49 -10.23 0.28
CA LEU A 7 -13.45 -9.46 1.07
C LEU A 7 -14.69 -10.32 1.42
N PHE A 8 -15.23 -11.05 0.44
CA PHE A 8 -16.47 -11.82 0.60
C PHE A 8 -16.20 -13.30 0.86
N ARG A 9 -15.32 -13.58 1.83
CA ARG A 9 -14.94 -14.96 2.14
C ARG A 9 -15.96 -15.65 3.04
N ASP A 10 -16.69 -16.63 2.49
CA ASP A 10 -17.74 -17.40 3.19
C ASP A 10 -17.22 -18.49 4.17
N GLY A 11 -16.01 -18.31 4.73
CA GLY A 11 -15.37 -19.24 5.68
C GLY A 11 -14.35 -20.20 5.06
N TYR A 12 -14.11 -21.33 5.74
CA TYR A 12 -13.08 -22.30 5.37
C TYR A 12 -13.63 -23.72 5.40
N SER A 13 -13.41 -24.47 4.32
CA SER A 13 -13.63 -25.92 4.34
C SER A 13 -12.67 -26.59 5.33
N ILE A 14 -13.00 -27.80 5.78
CA ILE A 14 -12.12 -28.57 6.69
C ILE A 14 -10.75 -28.81 6.06
N GLU A 15 -10.69 -29.13 4.77
CA GLU A 15 -9.44 -29.30 4.04
C GLU A 15 -8.60 -28.02 3.99
N GLU A 16 -9.26 -26.86 3.79
CA GLU A 16 -8.57 -25.57 3.83
C GLU A 16 -8.04 -25.24 5.22
N LYS A 17 -8.85 -25.48 6.27
CA LYS A 17 -8.44 -25.29 7.67
C LYS A 17 -7.21 -26.13 7.97
N ILE A 18 -7.24 -27.42 7.64
CA ILE A 18 -6.10 -28.34 7.76
C ILE A 18 -4.89 -27.75 7.05
N ARG A 19 -5.00 -27.38 5.77
CA ARG A 19 -3.88 -26.83 5.00
C ARG A 19 -3.26 -25.59 5.66
N ARG A 20 -4.07 -24.74 6.29
CA ARG A 20 -3.66 -23.46 6.90
C ARG A 20 -3.13 -23.56 8.33
N ILE A 21 -3.26 -24.70 9.01
CA ILE A 21 -2.59 -24.93 10.30
C ILE A 21 -1.10 -25.20 10.06
N PRO A 22 -0.14 -24.47 10.65
CA PRO A 22 1.29 -24.75 10.48
C PRO A 22 1.65 -26.18 10.90
N THR A 23 2.55 -26.83 10.16
CA THR A 23 3.01 -28.20 10.51
C THR A 23 3.73 -28.24 11.85
N SER A 24 4.41 -27.15 12.24
CA SER A 24 5.04 -27.01 13.56
C SER A 24 4.06 -27.12 14.73
N ASN A 25 2.80 -26.75 14.50
CA ASN A 25 1.71 -26.81 15.48
C ASN A 25 0.99 -28.16 15.46
N ILE A 26 1.52 -29.14 14.72
CA ILE A 26 1.11 -30.55 14.80
C ILE A 26 2.15 -31.26 15.67
N SER A 27 2.11 -30.98 16.97
CA SER A 27 3.14 -31.39 17.92
C SER A 27 2.57 -31.81 19.28
N PRO A 28 3.28 -32.66 20.05
CA PRO A 28 2.89 -33.00 21.42
C PRO A 28 2.79 -31.79 22.36
N GLU A 29 3.51 -30.72 22.04
CA GLU A 29 3.53 -29.48 22.80
C GLU A 29 2.27 -28.64 22.58
N THR A 30 1.49 -28.92 21.53
CA THR A 30 0.23 -28.25 21.23
C THR A 30 -0.88 -28.73 22.18
N PRO A 31 -1.43 -27.89 23.08
CA PRO A 31 -2.36 -28.32 24.14
C PRO A 31 -3.59 -29.08 23.63
N GLU A 32 -4.18 -28.61 22.54
CA GLU A 32 -5.36 -29.19 21.91
C GLU A 32 -5.09 -30.59 21.36
N ILE A 33 -3.86 -30.86 20.92
CA ILE A 33 -3.44 -32.18 20.43
C ILE A 33 -3.08 -33.07 21.61
N ASN A 34 -2.28 -32.56 22.55
CA ASN A 34 -1.79 -33.31 23.71
C ASN A 34 -2.95 -33.92 24.52
N CYS A 35 -3.99 -33.13 24.82
CA CYS A 35 -5.15 -33.61 25.56
C CYS A 35 -6.00 -34.66 24.84
N ARG A 36 -5.65 -35.02 23.59
CA ARG A 36 -6.36 -35.98 22.75
C ARG A 36 -5.49 -37.15 22.26
N LEU A 37 -4.19 -37.17 22.55
CA LEU A 37 -3.28 -38.25 22.12
C LEU A 37 -3.78 -39.64 22.50
N ASP A 38 -4.24 -39.82 23.74
CA ASP A 38 -4.81 -41.09 24.23
C ASP A 38 -6.02 -41.56 23.41
N LYS A 39 -6.85 -40.61 22.93
CA LYS A 39 -8.01 -40.93 22.09
C LYS A 39 -7.62 -41.29 20.66
N LEU A 40 -6.53 -40.71 20.18
CA LEU A 40 -5.97 -40.96 18.85
C LEU A 40 -5.17 -42.28 18.79
N ASP A 41 -4.89 -42.89 19.94
CA ASP A 41 -4.00 -44.07 20.06
C ASP A 41 -2.59 -43.77 19.51
N LEU A 42 -2.14 -42.52 19.71
CA LEU A 42 -0.83 -42.03 19.29
C LEU A 42 0.02 -41.68 20.51
N SER A 43 1.27 -42.12 20.55
CA SER A 43 2.24 -41.60 21.52
C SER A 43 2.85 -40.29 21.04
N GLU A 44 3.47 -39.52 21.95
CA GLU A 44 4.23 -38.31 21.58
C GLU A 44 5.32 -38.62 20.54
N GLY A 45 5.94 -39.81 20.64
CA GLY A 45 6.98 -40.27 19.71
C GLY A 45 6.44 -40.59 18.32
N ASP A 46 5.18 -41.05 18.22
CA ASP A 46 4.51 -41.30 16.95
C ASP A 46 4.12 -39.99 16.29
N LEU A 47 3.63 -39.02 17.07
CA LEU A 47 3.25 -37.71 16.57
C LEU A 47 4.44 -36.93 15.98
N ARG A 48 5.65 -37.10 16.55
CA ARG A 48 6.88 -36.51 16.00
C ARG A 48 7.34 -37.14 14.67
N ARG A 49 6.77 -38.29 14.30
CA ARG A 49 7.15 -39.08 13.11
C ARG A 49 6.10 -39.07 12.01
N ILE A 50 4.84 -38.89 12.37
CA ILE A 50 3.71 -38.85 11.45
C ILE A 50 3.69 -37.49 10.72
N GLY A 51 3.34 -37.51 9.43
CA GLY A 51 3.14 -36.28 8.67
C GLY A 51 1.84 -35.58 9.09
N LYS A 52 1.75 -34.26 8.84
CA LYS A 52 0.53 -33.48 9.13
C LYS A 52 -0.73 -34.09 8.50
N ASN A 53 -0.67 -34.53 7.24
CA ASN A 53 -1.83 -35.09 6.56
C ASN A 53 -2.24 -36.42 7.21
N ASP A 54 -1.28 -37.33 7.39
CA ASP A 54 -1.49 -38.61 8.07
C ASP A 54 -2.08 -38.43 9.48
N PHE A 55 -1.64 -37.40 10.23
CA PHE A 55 -2.22 -37.06 11.53
C PHE A 55 -3.72 -36.74 11.45
N PHE A 56 -4.12 -35.92 10.46
CA PHE A 56 -5.52 -35.57 10.28
C PHE A 56 -6.35 -36.73 9.74
N GLU A 57 -5.75 -37.61 8.92
CA GLU A 57 -6.39 -38.87 8.47
C GLU A 57 -6.67 -39.78 9.68
N GLU A 58 -5.67 -40.02 10.55
CA GLU A 58 -5.86 -40.80 11.79
C GLU A 58 -6.90 -40.15 12.71
N ALA A 59 -6.88 -38.82 12.86
CA ALA A 59 -7.88 -38.12 13.66
C ALA A 59 -9.31 -38.23 13.10
N GLU A 60 -9.47 -38.24 11.77
CA GLU A 60 -10.76 -38.43 11.10
C GLU A 60 -11.30 -39.85 11.31
N GLU A 61 -10.43 -40.87 11.36
CA GLU A 61 -10.84 -42.25 11.62
C GLU A 61 -11.25 -42.49 13.07
N LYS A 62 -10.61 -41.81 14.03
CA LYS A 62 -10.82 -42.04 15.47
C LYS A 62 -11.95 -41.20 16.07
N PHE A 63 -12.17 -40.00 15.56
CA PHE A 63 -13.23 -39.12 16.05
C PHE A 63 -14.52 -39.29 15.26
N ASP A 64 -15.65 -39.01 15.90
CA ASP A 64 -16.88 -38.82 15.13
C ASP A 64 -16.80 -37.53 14.29
N THR A 65 -17.62 -37.42 13.25
CA THR A 65 -17.57 -36.30 12.30
C THR A 65 -17.74 -34.93 12.98
N ALA A 66 -18.54 -34.83 14.04
CA ALA A 66 -18.78 -33.57 14.73
C ALA A 66 -17.58 -33.19 15.64
N GLU A 67 -17.02 -34.17 16.34
CA GLU A 67 -15.82 -34.02 17.17
C GLU A 67 -14.61 -33.68 16.30
N TYR A 68 -14.41 -34.36 15.16
CA TYR A 68 -13.33 -34.07 14.22
C TYR A 68 -13.42 -32.65 13.66
N ARG A 69 -14.59 -32.24 13.15
CA ARG A 69 -14.79 -30.88 12.62
C ARG A 69 -14.56 -29.80 13.67
N ARG A 70 -15.00 -30.05 14.91
CA ARG A 70 -14.75 -29.14 16.02
C ARG A 70 -13.27 -29.09 16.37
N PHE A 71 -12.60 -30.23 16.41
CA PHE A 71 -11.16 -30.32 16.69
C PHE A 71 -10.32 -29.55 15.66
N VAL A 72 -10.55 -29.79 14.36
CA VAL A 72 -9.89 -29.05 13.28
C VAL A 72 -10.19 -27.55 13.37
N SER A 73 -11.44 -27.18 13.67
CA SER A 73 -11.80 -25.77 13.82
C SER A 73 -11.09 -25.13 15.00
N THR A 74 -11.02 -25.78 16.16
CA THR A 74 -10.27 -25.25 17.31
C THR A 74 -8.79 -25.06 16.98
N LEU A 75 -8.15 -26.03 16.33
CA LEU A 75 -6.76 -25.88 15.92
C LEU A 75 -6.57 -24.74 14.91
N PHE A 76 -7.50 -24.59 13.95
CA PHE A 76 -7.43 -23.51 12.97
C PHE A 76 -7.68 -22.14 13.60
N ASP A 77 -8.66 -22.02 14.49
CA ASP A 77 -9.01 -20.76 15.12
C ASP A 77 -7.87 -20.28 16.06
N THR A 78 -7.17 -21.22 16.71
CA THR A 78 -6.02 -20.92 17.58
C THR A 78 -4.71 -20.71 16.79
N TYR A 79 -4.41 -21.56 15.81
CA TYR A 79 -3.08 -21.64 15.19
C TYR A 79 -3.05 -21.43 13.68
N GLY A 80 -4.21 -21.40 13.02
CA GLY A 80 -4.32 -21.32 11.57
C GLY A 80 -4.10 -19.92 11.02
N THR A 81 -3.81 -19.84 9.71
CA THR A 81 -3.74 -18.56 8.97
C THR A 81 -5.08 -18.25 8.32
N GLU A 82 -5.80 -17.28 8.89
CA GLU A 82 -7.05 -16.74 8.36
C GLU A 82 -6.86 -15.74 7.21
N GLY A 83 -7.98 -15.27 6.68
CA GLY A 83 -8.12 -14.44 5.50
C GLY A 83 -7.58 -15.06 4.21
N ASP A 84 -7.13 -14.22 3.29
CA ASP A 84 -6.61 -14.59 1.98
C ASP A 84 -5.48 -13.68 1.54
N LYS A 85 -4.72 -14.10 0.52
CA LYS A 85 -3.72 -13.21 -0.08
C LYS A 85 -4.48 -12.16 -0.86
N PHE A 86 -4.25 -10.89 -0.57
CA PHE A 86 -4.81 -9.84 -1.40
C PHE A 86 -3.83 -9.41 -2.48
N ASN A 87 -4.42 -8.97 -3.59
CA ASN A 87 -3.76 -8.36 -4.73
C ASN A 87 -4.70 -7.25 -5.17
N MET A 88 -4.46 -6.03 -4.72
CA MET A 88 -5.39 -4.91 -4.82
C MET A 88 -4.76 -3.74 -5.56
N GLN A 89 -5.55 -3.02 -6.32
CA GLN A 89 -5.21 -1.73 -6.89
C GLN A 89 -5.95 -0.65 -6.10
N LEU A 90 -5.22 0.33 -5.56
CA LEU A 90 -5.82 1.50 -4.95
C LEU A 90 -6.09 2.59 -5.99
N PHE A 91 -7.26 3.23 -5.84
CA PHE A 91 -7.69 4.40 -6.58
C PHE A 91 -8.06 5.51 -5.61
N VAL A 92 -7.85 6.75 -6.06
CA VAL A 92 -8.29 7.96 -5.37
C VAL A 92 -9.49 8.52 -6.13
N SER A 93 -10.61 8.71 -5.43
CA SER A 93 -11.72 9.47 -5.99
C SER A 93 -11.38 10.95 -6.04
N GLN A 94 -11.66 11.57 -7.18
CA GLN A 94 -11.55 13.02 -7.35
C GLN A 94 -12.74 13.77 -6.74
N GLU A 95 -13.66 13.03 -6.12
CA GLU A 95 -14.91 13.53 -5.59
C GLU A 95 -15.19 12.93 -4.21
N THR A 96 -16.01 13.63 -3.42
CA THR A 96 -16.43 13.11 -2.13
C THR A 96 -17.41 11.94 -2.31
N ILE A 97 -17.03 10.77 -1.80
CA ILE A 97 -17.88 9.59 -1.76
C ILE A 97 -18.75 9.69 -0.50
N SER A 98 -20.07 9.82 -0.68
CA SER A 98 -21.02 9.79 0.44
C SER A 98 -21.36 8.35 0.81
N TYR A 99 -20.97 7.92 2.00
CA TYR A 99 -21.28 6.60 2.55
C TYR A 99 -22.78 6.25 2.40
N ASP A 100 -23.66 7.15 2.87
CA ASP A 100 -25.12 6.93 2.83
C ASP A 100 -25.64 6.71 1.40
N GLU A 101 -25.09 7.44 0.42
CA GLU A 101 -25.54 7.37 -0.95
C GLU A 101 -25.01 6.12 -1.65
N LEU A 102 -23.74 5.79 -1.40
CA LEU A 102 -23.13 4.56 -1.87
C LEU A 102 -23.89 3.33 -1.35
N SER A 103 -24.15 3.27 -0.04
CA SER A 103 -24.93 2.21 0.60
C SER A 103 -26.35 2.10 0.02
N ARG A 104 -27.03 3.24 -0.16
CA ARG A 104 -28.39 3.27 -0.72
C ARG A 104 -28.42 2.81 -2.19
N ARG A 105 -27.44 3.23 -3.01
CA ARG A 105 -27.38 2.88 -4.43
C ARG A 105 -26.90 1.45 -4.63
N SER A 106 -25.91 0.98 -3.86
CA SER A 106 -25.44 -0.41 -3.93
C SER A 106 -26.58 -1.38 -3.60
N ALA A 107 -27.36 -1.12 -2.56
CA ALA A 107 -28.54 -1.91 -2.23
C ALA A 107 -29.64 -1.86 -3.32
N ARG A 108 -29.77 -0.74 -4.03
CA ARG A 108 -30.73 -0.59 -5.15
C ARG A 108 -30.32 -1.42 -6.36
N TYR A 109 -29.04 -1.44 -6.69
CA TYR A 109 -28.49 -2.10 -7.87
C TYR A 109 -28.02 -3.54 -7.63
N LEU A 110 -28.31 -4.10 -6.45
CA LEU A 110 -27.97 -5.48 -6.14
C LEU A 110 -28.68 -6.45 -7.10
N ASP A 111 -27.92 -7.40 -7.63
CA ASP A 111 -28.30 -8.31 -8.71
C ASP A 111 -28.70 -7.64 -10.03
N GLU A 112 -28.45 -6.33 -10.18
CA GLU A 112 -28.72 -5.57 -11.40
C GLU A 112 -27.45 -5.35 -12.23
N ARG A 113 -27.64 -5.25 -13.55
CA ARG A 113 -26.62 -4.73 -14.45
C ARG A 113 -26.48 -3.24 -14.22
N ILE A 114 -25.26 -2.81 -13.95
CA ILE A 114 -24.96 -1.40 -13.70
C ILE A 114 -24.35 -0.70 -14.91
N ASP A 115 -24.04 -1.47 -15.96
CA ASP A 115 -23.50 -0.93 -17.21
C ASP A 115 -24.50 -0.15 -18.05
N ASP A 116 -25.80 -0.34 -17.80
CA ASP A 116 -26.86 0.45 -18.44
C ASP A 116 -27.01 1.85 -17.79
N VAL A 117 -26.33 2.11 -16.65
CA VAL A 117 -26.43 3.34 -15.86
C VAL A 117 -25.18 4.21 -15.99
N PHE A 118 -24.02 3.61 -16.25
CA PHE A 118 -22.72 4.28 -16.29
C PHE A 118 -22.12 4.18 -17.70
N ASP A 119 -22.27 5.25 -18.48
CA ASP A 119 -21.84 5.37 -19.89
C ASP A 119 -20.31 5.34 -20.04
N SER A 120 -19.65 4.18 -19.91
CA SER A 120 -18.24 3.99 -20.35
C SER A 120 -17.69 2.57 -20.24
N LEU A 121 -18.43 1.59 -19.73
CA LEU A 121 -17.83 0.34 -19.29
C LEU A 121 -17.36 -0.54 -20.44
N ALA A 122 -16.10 -1.00 -20.36
CA ALA A 122 -15.52 -1.88 -21.36
C ALA A 122 -16.19 -3.26 -21.39
N GLU A 123 -16.73 -3.71 -20.25
CA GLU A 123 -17.45 -4.97 -20.09
C GLU A 123 -18.69 -4.80 -19.19
N PRO A 124 -19.79 -5.54 -19.45
CA PRO A 124 -20.94 -5.60 -18.56
C PRO A 124 -20.53 -6.11 -17.19
N ILE A 125 -20.99 -5.40 -16.17
CA ILE A 125 -20.77 -5.73 -14.77
C ILE A 125 -22.11 -5.80 -14.05
N VAL A 126 -22.22 -6.78 -13.15
CA VAL A 126 -23.35 -6.95 -12.25
C VAL A 126 -22.84 -6.85 -10.83
N LEU A 127 -23.47 -6.00 -10.02
CA LEU A 127 -23.23 -5.97 -8.59
C LEU A 127 -23.96 -7.16 -7.95
N THR A 128 -23.23 -8.12 -7.41
CA THR A 128 -23.79 -9.38 -6.89
C THR A 128 -23.80 -9.50 -5.39
N ASP A 129 -23.00 -8.68 -4.69
CA ASP A 129 -23.00 -8.67 -3.23
C ASP A 129 -22.54 -7.32 -2.69
N THR A 130 -22.99 -7.00 -1.48
CA THR A 130 -22.67 -5.76 -0.78
C THR A 130 -22.58 -6.05 0.71
N ASP A 131 -21.47 -5.67 1.35
CA ASP A 131 -21.34 -5.67 2.80
C ASP A 131 -21.01 -4.25 3.28
N THR A 132 -21.70 -3.80 4.33
CA THR A 132 -21.58 -2.43 4.82
C THR A 132 -21.08 -2.48 6.26
N ASP A 133 -19.87 -1.99 6.46
CA ASP A 133 -19.31 -1.73 7.79
C ASP A 133 -19.38 -0.22 8.09
N THR A 134 -19.15 0.16 9.34
CA THR A 134 -19.10 1.54 9.82
C THR A 134 -18.05 2.40 9.12
N GLU A 135 -16.92 1.81 8.71
CA GLU A 135 -15.77 2.54 8.14
C GLU A 135 -15.60 2.30 6.64
N SER A 136 -16.20 1.24 6.09
CA SER A 136 -16.06 0.87 4.68
C SER A 136 -17.29 0.19 4.09
N ILE A 137 -17.41 0.22 2.76
CA ILE A 137 -18.41 -0.56 2.02
C ILE A 137 -17.69 -1.51 1.08
N ASP A 138 -17.97 -2.80 1.21
CA ASP A 138 -17.50 -3.84 0.31
C ASP A 138 -18.53 -4.12 -0.77
N LEU A 139 -18.06 -4.31 -1.99
CA LEU A 139 -18.87 -4.57 -3.18
C LEU A 139 -18.27 -5.72 -3.98
N GLN A 140 -19.09 -6.70 -4.37
CA GLN A 140 -18.69 -7.79 -5.25
C GLN A 140 -19.35 -7.64 -6.61
N PHE A 141 -18.55 -7.61 -7.66
CA PHE A 141 -18.99 -7.56 -9.04
C PHE A 141 -18.71 -8.87 -9.77
N ARG A 142 -19.53 -9.18 -10.77
CA ARG A 142 -19.25 -10.22 -11.77
C ARG A 142 -19.12 -9.62 -13.16
N THR A 143 -18.11 -10.07 -13.90
CA THR A 143 -17.83 -9.61 -15.28
C THR A 143 -17.74 -10.78 -16.28
N THR A 144 -17.80 -10.46 -17.58
CA THR A 144 -17.80 -11.39 -18.73
C THR A 144 -16.43 -11.61 -19.38
N ALA A 145 -15.32 -11.50 -18.63
CA ALA A 145 -13.98 -11.41 -19.23
C ALA A 145 -13.54 -12.63 -20.07
N ARG A 146 -14.17 -13.82 -19.94
CA ARG A 146 -13.96 -14.98 -20.84
C ARG A 146 -15.23 -15.76 -21.17
N LEU A 147 -15.16 -16.59 -22.21
CA LEU A 147 -16.24 -17.45 -22.69
C LEU A 147 -16.26 -18.78 -21.92
N GLU A 148 -17.41 -19.17 -21.37
CA GLU A 148 -17.68 -20.53 -20.87
C GLU A 148 -19.06 -21.02 -21.37
N ASP A 149 -19.21 -22.33 -21.57
CA ASP A 149 -20.50 -22.95 -21.93
C ASP A 149 -21.42 -23.00 -20.71
N ILE A 150 -22.70 -22.63 -20.85
CA ILE A 150 -23.60 -22.43 -19.70
C ILE A 150 -24.94 -23.16 -19.82
N ASN A 151 -25.50 -23.50 -18.65
CA ASN A 151 -26.85 -24.00 -18.45
C ASN A 151 -27.88 -22.83 -18.45
N PRO A 152 -28.93 -22.86 -19.31
CA PRO A 152 -29.86 -21.74 -19.53
C PRO A 152 -30.76 -21.33 -18.34
N ASP A 153 -30.77 -22.06 -17.22
CA ASP A 153 -31.62 -21.78 -16.06
C ASP A 153 -30.98 -20.81 -15.03
N GLU A 154 -29.73 -20.39 -15.25
CA GLU A 154 -29.02 -19.49 -14.35
C GLU A 154 -29.23 -18.01 -14.76
N LYS A 155 -29.60 -17.13 -13.81
CA LYS A 155 -29.64 -15.67 -14.03
C LYS A 155 -28.22 -15.14 -14.21
N ILE A 156 -27.81 -14.87 -15.45
CA ILE A 156 -26.43 -14.53 -15.80
C ILE A 156 -26.39 -13.33 -16.74
N PRO A 157 -25.45 -12.38 -16.58
CA PRO A 157 -25.27 -11.29 -17.53
C PRO A 157 -24.82 -11.84 -18.89
N ILE A 158 -25.54 -11.54 -19.96
CA ILE A 158 -25.21 -12.02 -21.33
C ILE A 158 -24.83 -10.84 -22.22
N GLN A 159 -23.82 -11.04 -23.08
CA GLN A 159 -23.57 -10.16 -24.23
C GLN A 159 -24.07 -10.84 -25.50
N ILE A 160 -24.84 -10.13 -26.32
CA ILE A 160 -25.22 -10.60 -27.65
C ILE A 160 -24.29 -9.90 -28.65
N ILE A 161 -23.52 -10.65 -29.42
CA ILE A 161 -22.57 -10.09 -30.39
C ILE A 161 -23.00 -10.46 -31.81
N ASP A 162 -23.08 -9.46 -32.67
CA ASP A 162 -23.27 -9.64 -34.10
C ASP A 162 -22.00 -10.25 -34.72
N THR A 163 -22.16 -11.41 -35.35
CA THR A 163 -21.00 -12.20 -35.83
C THR A 163 -20.29 -11.56 -37.03
N ASN A 164 -20.94 -10.63 -37.73
CA ASN A 164 -20.38 -9.97 -38.92
C ASN A 164 -19.64 -8.69 -38.56
N SER A 165 -20.14 -7.93 -37.58
CA SER A 165 -19.56 -6.66 -37.15
C SER A 165 -18.66 -6.76 -35.92
N GLY A 166 -18.80 -7.82 -35.13
CA GLY A 166 -18.11 -7.99 -33.85
C GLY A 166 -18.62 -7.07 -32.74
N LYS A 167 -19.74 -6.35 -32.95
CA LYS A 167 -20.31 -5.40 -32.00
C LYS A 167 -21.38 -6.03 -31.11
N THR A 168 -21.50 -5.53 -29.87
CA THR A 168 -22.57 -5.86 -28.93
C THR A 168 -23.90 -5.28 -29.42
N VAL A 169 -24.99 -6.06 -29.32
CA VAL A 169 -26.36 -5.69 -29.73
C VAL A 169 -27.38 -6.09 -28.67
N GLU A 170 -28.60 -5.54 -28.76
CA GLU A 170 -29.68 -5.79 -27.78
C GLU A 170 -30.61 -6.97 -28.13
N GLN A 171 -30.61 -7.45 -29.37
CA GLN A 171 -31.56 -8.48 -29.85
C GLN A 171 -30.86 -9.61 -30.61
N TYR A 172 -31.35 -10.85 -30.42
CA TYR A 172 -30.79 -12.05 -31.04
C TYR A 172 -31.49 -12.42 -32.37
N GLY A 173 -30.78 -13.14 -33.24
CA GLY A 173 -31.25 -13.63 -34.54
C GLY A 173 -30.35 -14.75 -35.10
N GLU A 174 -30.46 -15.09 -36.39
CA GLU A 174 -29.75 -16.25 -36.98
C GLU A 174 -28.21 -16.08 -37.10
N ASN A 175 -27.67 -14.86 -36.97
CA ASN A 175 -26.25 -14.54 -37.18
C ASN A 175 -25.56 -13.94 -35.95
N TYR A 176 -25.93 -14.35 -34.74
CA TYR A 176 -25.38 -13.81 -33.48
C TYR A 176 -24.71 -14.89 -32.64
N LYS A 177 -23.69 -14.51 -31.88
CA LYS A 177 -23.12 -15.33 -30.82
C LYS A 177 -23.55 -14.74 -29.48
N ILE A 178 -24.14 -15.57 -28.62
CA ILE A 178 -24.38 -15.23 -27.22
C ILE A 178 -23.10 -15.54 -26.48
N LYS A 179 -22.47 -14.52 -25.90
CA LYS A 179 -21.44 -14.73 -24.91
C LYS A 179 -22.10 -14.75 -23.56
N ALA A 180 -21.82 -15.78 -22.81
CA ALA A 180 -22.17 -15.85 -21.42
C ALA A 180 -20.85 -16.00 -20.61
N PRO A 181 -20.73 -15.28 -19.49
CA PRO A 181 -19.51 -14.97 -18.75
C PRO A 181 -18.88 -16.21 -18.12
N ALA A 182 -17.56 -16.32 -18.24
CA ALA A 182 -16.73 -16.91 -17.21
C ALA A 182 -16.88 -16.05 -15.93
N ARG A 183 -17.17 -16.70 -14.82
CA ARG A 183 -17.53 -16.06 -13.54
C ARG A 183 -16.30 -15.49 -12.83
N TYR A 184 -15.71 -14.41 -13.32
CA TYR A 184 -14.70 -13.69 -12.53
C TYR A 184 -15.38 -12.77 -11.55
N ARG A 185 -15.03 -12.93 -10.27
CA ARG A 185 -15.41 -12.03 -9.20
C ARG A 185 -14.39 -10.91 -9.14
N VAL A 186 -14.88 -9.69 -9.09
CA VAL A 186 -14.06 -8.52 -8.77
C VAL A 186 -14.61 -7.97 -7.48
N GLU A 187 -13.76 -7.84 -6.48
CA GLU A 187 -14.13 -7.29 -5.19
C GLU A 187 -13.59 -5.87 -5.09
N SER A 188 -14.34 -5.00 -4.42
CA SER A 188 -13.92 -3.65 -4.10
C SER A 188 -14.27 -3.31 -2.66
N ARG A 189 -13.38 -2.61 -1.97
CA ARG A 189 -13.62 -1.98 -0.67
C ARG A 189 -13.52 -0.48 -0.82
N VAL A 190 -14.47 0.24 -0.26
CA VAL A 190 -14.62 1.69 -0.43
C VAL A 190 -14.54 2.38 0.92
N TYR A 191 -13.57 3.27 1.06
CA TYR A 191 -13.35 4.06 2.28
C TYR A 191 -13.86 5.47 2.00
N SER A 192 -15.13 5.70 2.37
CA SER A 192 -15.83 6.93 1.99
C SER A 192 -15.17 8.19 2.56
N ASP A 193 -14.65 8.11 3.79
CA ASP A 193 -14.04 9.24 4.49
C ASP A 193 -12.69 9.66 3.89
N THR A 194 -11.93 8.71 3.34
CA THR A 194 -10.61 8.95 2.75
C THR A 194 -10.66 9.16 1.24
N GLY A 195 -11.79 8.80 0.60
CA GLY A 195 -11.96 8.78 -0.85
C GLY A 195 -11.16 7.68 -1.55
N LEU A 196 -10.60 6.72 -0.80
CA LEU A 196 -9.84 5.60 -1.36
C LEU A 196 -10.74 4.43 -1.72
N ILE A 197 -10.44 3.82 -2.88
CA ILE A 197 -11.16 2.65 -3.39
C ILE A 197 -10.14 1.56 -3.68
N ALA A 198 -10.21 0.45 -2.97
CA ALA A 198 -9.43 -0.75 -3.28
C ALA A 198 -10.24 -1.62 -4.26
N VAL A 199 -9.62 -2.04 -5.36
CA VAL A 199 -10.23 -2.95 -6.33
C VAL A 199 -9.30 -4.13 -6.57
N SER A 200 -9.84 -5.35 -6.51
CA SER A 200 -9.04 -6.56 -6.73
C SER A 200 -8.38 -6.60 -8.12
N ASN A 201 -7.10 -6.95 -8.13
CA ASN A 201 -6.20 -6.85 -9.28
C ASN A 201 -5.86 -8.24 -9.85
N TYR A 202 -6.89 -8.99 -10.26
CA TYR A 202 -6.69 -10.32 -10.85
C TYR A 202 -6.24 -10.23 -12.32
N SER A 203 -5.19 -10.97 -12.69
CA SER A 203 -4.63 -10.99 -14.05
C SER A 203 -5.56 -11.53 -15.15
N LYS A 204 -6.75 -12.03 -14.77
CA LYS A 204 -7.78 -12.50 -15.70
C LYS A 204 -8.84 -11.44 -15.99
N ILE A 205 -8.79 -10.30 -15.30
CA ILE A 205 -9.63 -9.14 -15.54
C ILE A 205 -9.06 -8.35 -16.72
N ALA A 206 -9.93 -7.82 -17.59
CA ALA A 206 -9.52 -6.99 -18.71
C ALA A 206 -8.86 -5.67 -18.24
N ASP A 207 -7.88 -5.20 -19.00
CA ASP A 207 -7.27 -3.89 -18.77
C ASP A 207 -8.34 -2.79 -18.84
N GLY A 208 -8.30 -1.85 -17.90
CA GLY A 208 -9.30 -0.78 -17.76
C GLY A 208 -10.50 -1.13 -16.88
N LEU A 209 -10.87 -2.41 -16.71
CA LEU A 209 -12.05 -2.78 -15.92
C LEU A 209 -11.96 -2.36 -14.44
N LYS A 210 -10.75 -2.33 -13.88
CA LYS A 210 -10.51 -1.88 -12.50
C LYS A 210 -10.86 -0.40 -12.34
N SER A 211 -10.41 0.43 -13.29
CA SER A 211 -10.71 1.86 -13.33
C SER A 211 -12.20 2.10 -13.56
N ASP A 212 -12.83 1.31 -14.43
CA ASP A 212 -14.26 1.33 -14.68
C ASP A 212 -15.09 1.02 -13.41
N ILE A 213 -14.68 0.02 -12.64
CA ILE A 213 -15.30 -0.30 -11.34
C ILE A 213 -15.08 0.84 -10.34
N ALA A 214 -13.86 1.36 -10.22
CA ALA A 214 -13.57 2.48 -9.31
C ALA A 214 -14.41 3.72 -9.65
N ASN A 215 -14.49 4.08 -10.93
CA ASN A 215 -15.32 5.19 -11.42
C ASN A 215 -16.80 4.96 -11.15
N THR A 216 -17.29 3.74 -11.37
CA THR A 216 -18.68 3.36 -11.09
C THR A 216 -19.02 3.51 -9.61
N VAL A 217 -18.12 3.04 -8.74
CA VAL A 217 -18.27 3.15 -7.29
C VAL A 217 -18.25 4.61 -6.84
N ALA A 218 -17.33 5.42 -7.36
CA ALA A 218 -17.28 6.86 -7.07
C ALA A 218 -18.59 7.54 -7.47
N GLU A 219 -19.13 7.22 -8.64
CA GLU A 219 -20.43 7.74 -9.10
C GLU A 219 -21.59 7.28 -8.21
N MET A 220 -21.57 6.04 -7.72
CA MET A 220 -22.58 5.56 -6.77
C MET A 220 -22.54 6.34 -5.45
N GLY A 221 -21.37 6.80 -5.01
CA GLY A 221 -21.21 7.62 -3.81
C GLY A 221 -21.57 9.11 -3.98
N ARG A 222 -21.76 9.61 -5.21
CA ARG A 222 -21.95 11.04 -5.48
C ARG A 222 -23.32 11.54 -5.02
N LYS A 223 -23.36 12.64 -4.27
CA LYS A 223 -24.63 13.29 -3.83
C LYS A 223 -25.38 13.94 -5.01
N GLY A 224 -26.69 13.71 -5.10
CA GLY A 224 -27.58 14.38 -6.06
C GLY A 224 -28.09 13.46 -7.18
N ALA A 225 -28.90 14.01 -8.10
CA ALA A 225 -29.35 13.28 -9.28
C ALA A 225 -28.25 13.34 -10.35
N THR A 226 -27.63 12.22 -10.65
CA THR A 226 -26.42 12.19 -11.48
C THR A 226 -26.61 11.34 -12.73
N SER A 227 -26.01 11.81 -13.82
CA SER A 227 -25.87 11.14 -15.12
C SER A 227 -24.42 11.34 -15.54
N GLY A 228 -23.65 10.26 -15.70
CA GLY A 228 -22.23 10.32 -16.05
C GLY A 228 -21.41 9.21 -15.40
N VAL A 229 -20.09 9.36 -15.46
CA VAL A 229 -19.10 8.43 -14.92
C VAL A 229 -18.36 9.16 -13.80
N GLY A 230 -18.10 8.48 -12.69
CA GLY A 230 -17.31 9.04 -11.59
C GLY A 230 -15.86 9.22 -12.03
N GLU A 231 -15.14 10.16 -11.42
CA GLU A 231 -13.75 10.41 -11.75
C GLU A 231 -12.84 9.84 -10.66
N THR A 232 -11.98 8.91 -11.05
CA THR A 232 -10.93 8.36 -10.20
C THR A 232 -9.59 8.40 -10.93
N SER A 233 -8.51 8.45 -10.16
CA SER A 233 -7.15 8.20 -10.63
C SER A 233 -6.57 7.02 -9.87
N LEU A 234 -5.50 6.43 -10.41
CA LEU A 234 -4.66 5.55 -9.59
C LEU A 234 -4.14 6.36 -8.40
N LEU A 235 -3.97 5.69 -7.26
CA LEU A 235 -3.15 6.25 -6.20
C LEU A 235 -1.74 6.43 -6.74
N ASP A 236 -1.13 7.55 -6.42
CA ASP A 236 0.24 7.89 -6.80
C ASP A 236 0.98 8.24 -5.52
N LEU A 237 1.98 7.43 -5.18
CA LEU A 237 2.84 7.58 -4.01
C LEU A 237 4.27 7.82 -4.49
N ASN A 238 4.87 8.92 -4.05
CA ASN A 238 6.28 9.17 -4.30
C ASN A 238 7.18 8.32 -3.39
N GLU A 239 8.48 8.35 -3.64
CA GLU A 239 9.48 7.62 -2.84
C GLU A 239 9.38 7.91 -1.33
N THR A 240 9.25 9.18 -0.95
CA THR A 240 9.17 9.59 0.46
C THR A 240 7.89 9.08 1.11
N GLU A 241 6.75 9.11 0.42
CA GLU A 241 5.48 8.54 0.92
C GLU A 241 5.55 7.01 1.09
N LEU A 242 6.23 6.30 0.18
CA LEU A 242 6.46 4.85 0.29
C LEU A 242 7.35 4.50 1.49
N LEU A 243 8.43 5.27 1.72
CA LEU A 243 9.32 5.08 2.87
C LEU A 243 8.65 5.47 4.18
N PHE A 244 7.80 6.49 4.17
CA PHE A 244 7.01 6.86 5.34
C PHE A 244 6.04 5.74 5.70
N LEU A 245 5.35 5.16 4.72
CA LEU A 245 4.44 4.03 4.96
C LEU A 245 5.16 2.78 5.49
N LEU A 246 6.39 2.52 5.05
CA LEU A 246 7.23 1.46 5.62
C LEU A 246 7.42 1.68 7.13
N GLN A 247 7.75 2.91 7.53
CA GLN A 247 8.07 3.28 8.91
C GLN A 247 6.84 3.27 9.81
N GLU A 248 5.69 3.84 9.38
CA GLU A 248 4.44 3.80 10.16
C GLU A 248 3.89 2.39 10.36
N MET A 249 4.22 1.48 9.44
CA MET A 249 3.84 0.07 9.55
C MET A 249 4.85 -0.76 10.37
N GLU A 250 5.88 -0.13 10.95
CA GLU A 250 7.00 -0.77 11.65
C GLU A 250 7.61 -1.91 10.81
N GLY A 251 7.68 -1.68 9.50
CA GLY A 251 7.96 -2.72 8.52
C GLY A 251 9.44 -3.04 8.38
N GLU A 252 9.80 -4.31 8.51
CA GLU A 252 11.18 -4.75 8.25
C GLU A 252 11.45 -4.92 6.77
N ILE A 253 12.35 -4.11 6.22
CA ILE A 253 12.61 -4.09 4.79
C ILE A 253 13.21 -5.41 4.29
N SER A 254 12.76 -5.85 3.12
CA SER A 254 13.30 -7.05 2.44
C SER A 254 13.54 -6.81 0.94
N GLY A 255 13.10 -5.69 0.38
CA GLY A 255 13.46 -5.36 -0.99
C GLY A 255 12.89 -4.03 -1.48
N LEU A 256 13.54 -3.50 -2.52
CA LEU A 256 13.21 -2.24 -3.16
C LEU A 256 13.10 -2.42 -4.67
N GLY A 257 12.20 -1.68 -5.28
CA GLY A 257 12.13 -1.54 -6.74
C GLY A 257 12.42 -0.10 -7.11
N TYR A 258 13.27 0.09 -8.12
CA TYR A 258 13.63 1.40 -8.64
C TYR A 258 13.14 1.58 -10.07
N THR A 259 12.83 2.82 -10.41
CA THR A 259 12.87 3.35 -11.77
C THR A 259 14.23 4.01 -11.96
N ILE A 260 14.98 3.64 -12.99
CA ILE A 260 16.35 4.14 -13.21
C ILE A 260 16.41 4.79 -14.58
N GLU A 261 17.09 5.94 -14.70
CA GLU A 261 17.29 6.61 -15.98
C GLU A 261 18.70 6.37 -16.55
N ILE A 262 19.16 5.10 -16.57
CA ILE A 262 20.49 4.75 -17.09
C ILE A 262 20.42 3.69 -18.18
N ALA A 263 21.02 4.00 -19.35
CA ALA A 263 21.49 3.04 -20.35
C ALA A 263 20.51 1.94 -20.80
N GLY A 264 19.21 2.26 -20.91
CA GLY A 264 18.19 1.31 -21.37
C GLY A 264 17.73 0.29 -20.33
N VAL A 265 18.05 0.53 -19.05
CA VAL A 265 17.41 -0.14 -17.91
C VAL A 265 16.34 0.79 -17.37
N ASP A 266 15.06 0.45 -17.57
CA ASP A 266 13.95 1.28 -17.10
C ASP A 266 13.65 1.04 -15.61
N THR A 267 13.86 -0.20 -15.14
CA THR A 267 13.55 -0.60 -13.76
C THR A 267 14.54 -1.61 -13.21
N ALA A 268 14.80 -1.56 -11.90
CA ALA A 268 15.51 -2.60 -11.15
C ALA A 268 14.68 -3.08 -9.96
N ASP A 269 14.88 -4.33 -9.55
CA ASP A 269 14.26 -4.93 -8.36
C ASP A 269 15.36 -5.63 -7.56
N TYR A 270 15.53 -5.22 -6.31
CA TYR A 270 16.47 -5.80 -5.34
C TYR A 270 15.69 -6.49 -4.23
N THR A 271 16.21 -7.61 -3.73
CA THR A 271 15.60 -8.41 -2.66
C THR A 271 16.70 -9.03 -1.80
N GLY A 272 16.57 -8.92 -0.49
CA GLY A 272 17.42 -9.58 0.51
C GLY A 272 16.69 -10.70 1.24
N GLN A 273 17.44 -11.45 2.06
CA GLN A 273 16.81 -12.33 3.06
C GLN A 273 16.24 -11.50 4.21
N HIS A 274 15.39 -12.12 5.04
CA HIS A 274 14.99 -11.55 6.33
C HIS A 274 16.26 -11.35 7.18
N ASP A 275 16.38 -10.21 7.86
CA ASP A 275 17.53 -9.79 8.67
C ASP A 275 18.83 -9.39 7.94
N GLU A 276 18.82 -9.24 6.60
CA GLU A 276 19.98 -8.74 5.84
C GLU A 276 19.78 -7.30 5.37
N ASP A 277 20.72 -6.41 5.71
CA ASP A 277 20.75 -5.04 5.18
C ASP A 277 21.05 -5.05 3.67
N ILE A 278 20.03 -4.71 2.88
CA ILE A 278 20.12 -4.65 1.42
C ILE A 278 20.75 -3.35 0.92
N PHE A 279 20.73 -2.29 1.71
CA PHE A 279 21.16 -0.94 1.31
C PHE A 279 22.67 -0.81 1.24
N ASP A 280 23.38 -1.60 2.04
CA ASP A 280 24.84 -1.60 2.05
C ASP A 280 25.49 -2.25 0.82
N THR A 281 24.68 -2.83 -0.07
CA THR A 281 25.19 -3.43 -1.31
C THR A 281 25.53 -2.36 -2.36
N GLU A 282 26.68 -2.51 -3.02
CA GLU A 282 27.13 -1.58 -4.08
C GLU A 282 26.07 -1.39 -5.20
N LEU A 283 25.27 -2.43 -5.47
CA LEU A 283 24.24 -2.41 -6.51
C LEU A 283 23.02 -1.58 -6.12
N VAL A 284 22.61 -1.62 -4.84
CA VAL A 284 21.50 -0.80 -4.34
C VAL A 284 21.95 0.66 -4.27
N ARG A 285 23.14 0.95 -3.71
CA ARG A 285 23.72 2.31 -3.70
C ARG A 285 23.80 2.94 -5.10
N ALA A 286 24.19 2.16 -6.11
CA ALA A 286 24.26 2.66 -7.48
C ALA A 286 22.87 2.95 -8.10
N ALA A 287 21.84 2.17 -7.75
CA ALA A 287 20.47 2.46 -8.16
C ALA A 287 19.89 3.67 -7.41
N ASP A 288 20.23 3.76 -6.13
CA ASP A 288 19.90 4.84 -5.21
C ASP A 288 20.37 6.22 -5.70
N ASP A 289 21.59 6.30 -6.25
CA ASP A 289 22.15 7.53 -6.83
C ASP A 289 21.48 7.94 -8.15
N ALA A 290 20.84 6.99 -8.83
CA ALA A 290 20.47 7.12 -10.23
C ALA A 290 18.97 7.01 -10.53
N GLY A 291 18.18 6.62 -9.54
CA GLY A 291 16.79 6.27 -9.70
C GLY A 291 15.90 6.77 -8.57
N GLN A 292 14.64 6.39 -8.64
CA GLN A 292 13.63 6.65 -7.61
C GLN A 292 12.98 5.34 -7.21
N ILE A 293 12.70 5.19 -5.91
CA ILE A 293 11.98 4.04 -5.38
C ILE A 293 10.54 4.11 -5.89
N ARG A 294 10.15 3.07 -6.63
CA ARG A 294 8.77 2.83 -7.13
C ARG A 294 8.04 1.74 -6.35
N LYS A 295 8.74 1.07 -5.44
CA LYS A 295 8.22 -0.10 -4.73
C LYS A 295 9.02 -0.42 -3.49
N VAL A 296 8.31 -0.70 -2.42
CA VAL A 296 8.86 -1.25 -1.18
C VAL A 296 8.32 -2.66 -0.92
N LYS A 297 9.16 -3.53 -0.36
CA LYS A 297 8.81 -4.88 0.09
C LYS A 297 9.30 -5.03 1.51
N PHE A 298 8.40 -5.32 2.43
CA PHE A 298 8.73 -5.42 3.85
C PHE A 298 7.82 -6.41 4.57
N TYR A 299 8.29 -6.91 5.70
CA TYR A 299 7.52 -7.78 6.57
C TYR A 299 6.76 -6.96 7.59
N VAL A 300 5.52 -7.37 7.85
CA VAL A 300 4.69 -6.88 8.94
C VAL A 300 4.15 -8.07 9.73
N ASP A 301 3.85 -7.85 11.00
CA ASP A 301 3.20 -8.85 11.82
C ASP A 301 1.85 -9.27 11.22
N HIS A 302 1.56 -10.57 11.30
CA HIS A 302 0.22 -11.01 10.99
C HIS A 302 -0.76 -10.41 12.02
N PRO A 303 -1.95 -9.91 11.64
CA PRO A 303 -2.89 -9.25 12.58
C PRO A 303 -3.43 -10.11 13.75
N ARG A 304 -2.97 -11.35 13.88
CA ARG A 304 -3.28 -12.30 14.97
C ARG A 304 -2.03 -12.90 15.60
N ALA A 305 -0.84 -12.48 15.18
CA ALA A 305 0.39 -12.86 15.83
C ALA A 305 0.36 -12.29 17.25
N ASP A 306 0.62 -13.16 18.22
CA ASP A 306 1.04 -12.71 19.54
C ASP A 306 2.54 -12.35 19.46
N ALA A 307 3.09 -11.66 20.47
CA ALA A 307 4.48 -11.17 20.47
C ALA A 307 5.58 -12.25 20.28
N ASP A 308 5.24 -13.53 20.38
CA ASP A 308 6.16 -14.67 20.19
C ASP A 308 5.87 -15.47 18.89
N ASP A 309 5.04 -14.94 17.98
CA ASP A 309 4.52 -15.66 16.82
C ASP A 309 5.11 -15.14 15.49
N GLU A 310 6.07 -15.89 14.94
CA GLU A 310 6.80 -15.63 13.68
C GLU A 310 5.92 -15.79 12.41
N ARG A 311 4.73 -15.18 12.40
CA ARG A 311 3.77 -15.26 11.28
C ARG A 311 3.91 -14.13 10.26
N ASP A 312 5.10 -13.58 10.09
CA ASP A 312 5.31 -12.35 9.31
C ASP A 312 4.80 -12.45 7.88
N VAL A 313 4.21 -11.37 7.43
CA VAL A 313 3.59 -11.24 6.12
C VAL A 313 4.42 -10.26 5.31
N MET A 314 4.99 -10.73 4.20
CA MET A 314 5.62 -9.82 3.25
C MET A 314 4.54 -9.04 2.52
N LEU A 315 4.48 -7.74 2.79
CA LEU A 315 3.73 -6.75 2.06
C LEU A 315 4.58 -6.20 0.92
N ARG A 316 3.95 -5.91 -0.22
CA ARG A 316 4.58 -5.20 -1.33
C ARG A 316 3.66 -4.08 -1.76
N ILE A 317 4.20 -2.87 -1.78
CA ILE A 317 3.50 -1.64 -2.13
C ILE A 317 4.27 -0.99 -3.26
N PHE A 318 3.53 -0.61 -4.30
CA PHE A 318 4.06 0.09 -5.47
C PHE A 318 3.59 1.54 -5.44
N ASP A 319 4.35 2.41 -6.09
CA ASP A 319 4.06 3.83 -6.30
C ASP A 319 2.65 4.07 -6.87
N ASP A 320 2.23 3.22 -7.82
CA ASP A 320 0.90 3.28 -8.44
C ASP A 320 -0.26 2.77 -7.56
N GLY A 321 -0.01 2.48 -6.28
CA GLY A 321 -1.00 1.95 -5.34
C GLY A 321 -1.35 0.48 -5.52
N HIS A 322 -0.56 -0.29 -6.27
CA HIS A 322 -0.68 -1.74 -6.31
C HIS A 322 -0.17 -2.34 -4.97
N LEU A 323 -0.98 -3.19 -4.34
CA LEU A 323 -0.66 -3.86 -3.06
C LEU A 323 -0.76 -5.38 -3.18
N THR A 324 0.20 -6.12 -2.61
CA THR A 324 0.14 -7.60 -2.54
C THR A 324 0.72 -8.18 -1.26
N THR A 325 0.21 -9.34 -0.82
CA THR A 325 0.75 -10.09 0.32
C THR A 325 1.30 -11.47 -0.05
N SER A 326 2.35 -11.93 0.65
CA SER A 326 2.92 -13.26 0.44
C SER A 326 2.16 -14.40 1.12
N LYS A 327 1.44 -14.12 2.20
CA LYS A 327 0.66 -15.08 3.01
C LYS A 327 -0.81 -14.61 3.12
N PRO A 328 -1.77 -15.53 3.36
CA PRO A 328 -3.14 -15.14 3.67
C PRO A 328 -3.20 -14.20 4.87
N VAL A 329 -4.03 -13.17 4.79
CA VAL A 329 -4.25 -12.19 5.85
C VAL A 329 -5.72 -11.79 5.91
N PRO A 330 -6.25 -11.41 7.08
CA PRO A 330 -7.60 -10.86 7.18
C PRO A 330 -7.70 -9.50 6.48
N ALA A 331 -8.93 -9.11 6.11
CA ALA A 331 -9.21 -7.82 5.48
C ALA A 331 -8.76 -6.61 6.31
N LYS A 332 -8.71 -6.76 7.64
CA LYS A 332 -8.23 -5.74 8.58
C LYS A 332 -6.84 -5.18 8.25
N LEU A 333 -5.93 -5.99 7.68
CA LEU A 333 -4.62 -5.47 7.28
C LEU A 333 -4.73 -4.42 6.17
N LEU A 334 -5.68 -4.59 5.24
CA LEU A 334 -5.95 -3.59 4.20
C LEU A 334 -6.48 -2.29 4.80
N ASP A 335 -7.30 -2.37 5.84
CA ASP A 335 -7.85 -1.19 6.54
C ASP A 335 -6.74 -0.36 7.19
N VAL A 336 -5.80 -1.02 7.88
CA VAL A 336 -4.62 -0.38 8.48
C VAL A 336 -3.78 0.31 7.40
N ILE A 337 -3.44 -0.39 6.32
CA ILE A 337 -2.64 0.19 5.21
C ILE A 337 -3.34 1.42 4.62
N VAL A 338 -4.65 1.37 4.42
CA VAL A 338 -5.40 2.49 3.85
C VAL A 338 -5.49 3.67 4.81
N TYR A 339 -5.62 3.41 6.11
CA TYR A 339 -5.56 4.44 7.14
C TYR A 339 -4.21 5.16 7.10
N GLU A 340 -3.09 4.42 7.10
CA GLU A 340 -1.76 5.04 7.04
C GLU A 340 -1.53 5.82 5.74
N ILE A 341 -1.93 5.28 4.59
CA ILE A 341 -1.87 6.00 3.31
C ILE A 341 -2.69 7.30 3.38
N HIS A 342 -3.88 7.28 4.00
CA HIS A 342 -4.69 8.48 4.14
C HIS A 342 -4.02 9.53 5.01
N THR A 343 -3.45 9.13 6.16
CA THR A 343 -2.70 9.99 7.07
C THR A 343 -1.50 10.61 6.36
N ILE A 344 -0.67 9.81 5.71
CA ILE A 344 0.53 10.26 4.97
C ILE A 344 0.17 11.26 3.88
N ARG A 345 -0.91 11.01 3.12
CA ARG A 345 -1.37 11.93 2.08
C ARG A 345 -1.80 13.30 2.62
N SER A 346 -2.17 13.38 3.90
CA SER A 346 -2.46 14.66 4.56
C SER A 346 -1.21 15.53 4.79
N TYR A 347 -0.02 14.94 4.63
CA TYR A 347 1.28 15.59 4.78
C TYR A 347 2.01 15.82 3.46
N LYS A 348 1.34 15.70 2.30
CA LYS A 348 2.01 15.71 0.98
C LYS A 348 2.98 16.89 0.77
N GLU A 349 2.67 18.07 1.35
CA GLU A 349 3.50 19.28 1.19
C GLU A 349 4.87 19.15 1.87
N PHE A 350 5.01 18.21 2.79
CA PHE A 350 6.23 17.91 3.54
C PHE A 350 6.99 16.69 3.01
N LEU A 351 6.49 16.04 1.97
CA LEU A 351 6.95 14.72 1.52
C LEU A 351 7.45 14.71 0.06
N THR A 352 7.85 15.87 -0.48
CA THR A 352 8.50 15.89 -1.81
C THR A 352 9.88 15.24 -1.69
N PRO A 353 10.24 14.27 -2.56
CA PRO A 353 11.56 13.64 -2.51
C PRO A 353 12.71 14.64 -2.62
N PHE A 354 13.74 14.50 -1.78
CA PHE A 354 14.85 15.45 -1.72
C PHE A 354 15.51 15.73 -3.08
N VAL A 355 15.72 14.68 -3.89
CA VAL A 355 16.34 14.82 -5.22
C VAL A 355 15.47 15.66 -6.15
N GLU A 356 14.14 15.59 -6.03
CA GLU A 356 13.21 16.42 -6.79
C GLU A 356 13.30 17.88 -6.35
N LEU A 357 13.38 18.13 -5.04
CA LEU A 357 13.60 19.47 -4.49
C LEU A 357 14.87 20.10 -5.06
N VAL A 358 16.00 19.38 -5.10
CA VAL A 358 17.25 19.88 -5.68
C VAL A 358 17.11 20.13 -7.19
N ARG A 359 16.48 19.19 -7.91
CA ARG A 359 16.28 19.30 -9.37
C ARG A 359 15.36 20.45 -9.76
N SER A 360 14.41 20.82 -8.91
CA SER A 360 13.44 21.91 -9.16
C SER A 360 14.11 23.24 -9.51
N TYR A 361 15.23 23.57 -8.86
CA TYR A 361 15.98 24.81 -9.12
C TYR A 361 17.27 24.58 -9.91
N ALA A 362 17.86 23.37 -9.87
CA ALA A 362 19.16 23.11 -10.48
C ALA A 362 19.17 23.36 -12.01
N GLY A 363 18.07 23.06 -12.70
CA GLY A 363 17.95 23.31 -14.14
C GLY A 363 18.11 24.78 -14.52
N GLU A 364 17.61 25.70 -13.69
CA GLU A 364 17.79 27.13 -13.90
C GLU A 364 19.21 27.59 -13.52
N LYS A 365 19.68 27.18 -12.32
CA LYS A 365 21.01 27.52 -11.80
C LYS A 365 22.13 27.15 -12.78
N PHE A 366 22.00 26.00 -13.43
CA PHE A 366 22.97 25.47 -14.38
C PHE A 366 22.55 25.62 -15.84
N ARG A 367 21.58 26.49 -16.15
CA ARG A 367 21.14 26.74 -17.54
C ARG A 367 22.33 27.09 -18.44
N GLY A 368 22.52 26.31 -19.51
CA GLY A 368 23.63 26.48 -20.46
C GLY A 368 24.99 25.92 -19.99
N ARG A 369 25.04 25.21 -18.86
CA ARG A 369 26.23 24.50 -18.36
C ARG A 369 26.16 23.00 -18.70
N SER A 370 27.25 22.27 -18.46
CA SER A 370 27.30 20.83 -18.74
C SER A 370 26.46 20.04 -17.73
N SER A 371 25.90 18.91 -18.17
CA SER A 371 25.18 17.96 -17.31
C SER A 371 26.04 17.46 -16.14
N THR A 372 27.36 17.36 -16.34
CA THR A 372 28.32 17.01 -15.28
C THR A 372 28.27 17.98 -14.10
N MET A 373 28.13 19.29 -14.33
CA MET A 373 28.06 20.25 -13.22
C MET A 373 26.75 20.13 -12.44
N LEU A 374 25.64 19.91 -13.15
CA LEU A 374 24.33 19.68 -12.53
C LEU A 374 24.36 18.43 -11.66
N ASN A 375 24.85 17.30 -12.20
CA ASN A 375 24.92 16.05 -11.47
C ASN A 375 25.88 16.12 -10.28
N SER A 376 27.01 16.86 -10.41
CA SER A 376 27.91 17.11 -9.27
C SER A 376 27.20 17.90 -8.18
N HIS A 377 26.49 18.98 -8.53
CA HIS A 377 25.74 19.78 -7.55
C HIS A 377 24.68 18.95 -6.82
N VAL A 378 23.92 18.12 -7.54
CA VAL A 378 22.94 17.21 -6.95
C VAL A 378 23.62 16.25 -5.98
N GLY A 379 24.71 15.58 -6.40
CA GLY A 379 25.43 14.63 -5.55
C GLY A 379 26.09 15.27 -4.32
N ASP A 380 26.70 16.44 -4.47
CA ASP A 380 27.37 17.16 -3.38
C ASP A 380 26.34 17.64 -2.34
N THR A 381 25.19 18.15 -2.80
CA THR A 381 24.09 18.59 -1.93
C THR A 381 23.44 17.40 -1.22
N ASN A 382 23.24 16.28 -1.93
CA ASN A 382 22.71 15.05 -1.34
C ASN A 382 23.61 14.52 -0.22
N ARG A 383 24.93 14.44 -0.48
CA ARG A 383 25.91 14.02 0.54
C ARG A 383 25.91 14.94 1.75
N ALA A 384 25.77 16.25 1.54
CA ALA A 384 25.74 17.20 2.66
C ALA A 384 24.57 16.96 3.61
N PHE A 385 23.38 16.65 3.06
CA PHE A 385 22.22 16.28 3.88
C PHE A 385 22.35 14.87 4.48
N ASP A 386 22.89 13.89 3.75
CA ASP A 386 23.16 12.56 4.31
C ASP A 386 24.04 12.69 5.56
N THR A 387 25.15 13.42 5.46
CA THR A 387 26.06 13.64 6.59
C THR A 387 25.42 14.48 7.71
N LEU A 388 24.52 15.42 7.39
CA LEU A 388 23.75 16.13 8.41
C LEU A 388 22.93 15.13 9.22
N ILE A 389 22.06 14.34 8.58
CA ILE A 389 21.17 13.41 9.29
C ILE A 389 21.99 12.37 10.07
N GLU A 390 23.02 11.78 9.47
CA GLU A 390 23.94 10.84 10.16
C GLU A 390 24.63 11.45 11.40
N THR A 391 24.88 12.76 11.41
CA THR A 391 25.48 13.45 12.55
C THR A 391 24.54 13.50 13.75
N TYR A 392 23.24 13.64 13.52
CA TYR A 392 22.23 13.76 14.58
C TYR A 392 21.65 12.41 15.02
N PHE A 393 21.42 11.49 14.08
CA PHE A 393 20.85 10.18 14.37
C PHE A 393 21.89 9.07 14.55
N GLY A 394 23.17 9.33 14.25
CA GLY A 394 24.26 8.37 14.38
C GLY A 394 24.47 7.52 13.12
N SER A 395 25.67 7.58 12.55
CA SER A 395 26.04 6.89 11.30
C SER A 395 25.93 5.37 11.34
N ASP A 396 26.06 4.77 12.53
CA ASP A 396 26.02 3.31 12.72
C ASP A 396 24.61 2.82 13.13
N GLU A 397 23.65 3.73 13.32
CA GLU A 397 22.32 3.46 13.90
C GLU A 397 21.16 3.84 12.97
N THR A 398 21.41 4.57 11.86
CA THR A 398 20.34 5.02 10.95
C THR A 398 20.32 4.20 9.65
N PRO A 399 19.31 3.34 9.42
CA PRO A 399 19.11 2.67 8.14
C PRO A 399 19.00 3.66 6.97
N THR A 400 19.39 3.26 5.76
CA THR A 400 19.44 4.16 4.60
C THR A 400 18.05 4.68 4.18
N GLU A 401 17.01 3.89 4.39
CA GLU A 401 15.59 4.26 4.22
C GLU A 401 15.19 5.41 5.14
N GLU A 402 15.56 5.34 6.42
CA GLU A 402 15.27 6.38 7.42
C GLU A 402 16.05 7.64 7.07
N LEU A 403 17.31 7.49 6.67
CA LEU A 403 18.14 8.59 6.19
C LEU A 403 17.46 9.35 5.05
N ARG A 404 16.92 8.64 4.04
CA ARG A 404 16.20 9.23 2.90
C ARG A 404 14.91 9.93 3.32
N LEU A 405 14.15 9.30 4.21
CA LEU A 405 12.90 9.83 4.74
C LEU A 405 13.16 11.14 5.51
N TYR A 406 14.01 11.10 6.53
CA TYR A 406 14.33 12.27 7.35
C TYR A 406 14.96 13.39 6.55
N LYS A 407 15.89 13.09 5.63
CA LYS A 407 16.45 14.08 4.72
C LYS A 407 15.36 14.81 3.93
N SER A 408 14.41 14.07 3.35
CA SER A 408 13.34 14.66 2.55
C SER A 408 12.43 15.51 3.44
N MET A 409 12.00 14.99 4.60
CA MET A 409 11.13 15.72 5.53
C MET A 409 11.77 17.02 6.04
N ILE A 410 13.01 16.96 6.52
CA ILE A 410 13.72 18.12 7.07
C ILE A 410 13.94 19.18 6.00
N ALA A 411 14.25 18.78 4.76
CA ALA A 411 14.37 19.73 3.65
C ALA A 411 13.02 20.39 3.32
N ASN A 412 11.91 19.64 3.28
CA ASN A 412 10.59 20.24 3.02
C ASN A 412 10.15 21.16 4.17
N ILE A 413 10.35 20.78 5.43
CA ILE A 413 10.04 21.63 6.60
C ILE A 413 10.86 22.93 6.52
N GLY A 414 12.16 22.84 6.22
CA GLY A 414 13.00 24.03 6.07
C GLY A 414 12.55 24.92 4.90
N ILE A 415 12.11 24.34 3.78
CA ILE A 415 11.52 25.10 2.67
C ILE A 415 10.22 25.79 3.09
N LYS A 416 9.36 25.10 3.85
CA LYS A 416 8.09 25.65 4.34
C LYS A 416 8.34 26.82 5.30
N LEU A 417 9.35 26.73 6.16
CA LEU A 417 9.80 27.85 6.99
C LEU A 417 10.32 29.02 6.16
N CYS A 418 11.06 28.76 5.08
CA CYS A 418 11.48 29.84 4.16
C CYS A 418 10.29 30.53 3.48
N ASP A 419 9.26 29.77 3.08
CA ASP A 419 8.08 30.28 2.38
C ASP A 419 7.14 31.07 3.31
N GLU A 420 6.87 30.54 4.51
CA GLU A 420 5.90 31.13 5.45
C GLU A 420 6.54 32.15 6.42
N GLY A 421 7.88 32.15 6.50
CA GLY A 421 8.68 33.08 7.29
C GLY A 421 9.39 32.39 8.44
N ILE A 422 10.71 32.53 8.48
CA ILE A 422 11.56 31.95 9.52
C ILE A 422 11.39 32.76 10.81
N PRO A 423 10.87 32.18 11.91
CA PRO A 423 10.79 32.85 13.20
C PRO A 423 12.19 33.16 13.73
N LYS A 424 12.27 33.96 14.79
CA LYS A 424 13.53 34.05 15.55
C LYS A 424 13.59 32.94 16.57
N ALA A 425 14.76 32.37 16.80
CA ALA A 425 14.97 31.36 17.83
C ALA A 425 14.45 31.80 19.20
N GLU A 426 14.72 33.06 19.60
CA GLU A 426 14.26 33.62 20.90
C GLU A 426 12.73 33.65 21.08
N ASP A 427 11.97 33.61 19.98
CA ASP A 427 10.51 33.68 19.97
C ASP A 427 9.85 32.29 19.98
N VAL A 428 10.62 31.21 19.84
CA VAL A 428 10.10 29.83 19.75
C VAL A 428 10.61 29.00 20.93
N ASP A 429 9.69 28.38 21.67
CA ASP A 429 10.03 27.59 22.85
C ASP A 429 10.91 26.37 22.48
N GLY A 430 12.00 26.18 23.23
CA GLY A 430 12.96 25.10 23.03
C GLY A 430 13.99 25.29 21.92
N VAL A 431 13.89 26.36 21.11
CA VAL A 431 14.87 26.65 20.05
C VAL A 431 15.99 27.53 20.63
N ASP A 432 17.21 26.98 20.64
CA ASP A 432 18.40 27.69 21.12
C ASP A 432 19.20 28.30 19.96
N ASP A 433 19.85 29.44 20.22
CA ASP A 433 20.86 29.99 19.31
C ASP A 433 22.11 29.10 19.29
N ILE A 434 22.36 28.45 18.16
CA ILE A 434 23.51 27.57 18.03
C ILE A 434 24.74 28.30 17.49
N SER A 435 25.88 28.01 18.10
CA SER A 435 27.17 28.60 17.67
C SER A 435 27.75 27.95 16.41
N HIS A 436 27.28 26.74 16.08
CA HIS A 436 27.72 26.00 14.91
C HIS A 436 26.65 24.99 14.50
N PHE A 437 26.03 25.21 13.35
CA PHE A 437 25.25 24.20 12.65
C PHE A 437 26.18 23.32 11.83
N TYR A 438 25.94 22.01 11.83
CA TYR A 438 26.73 21.14 10.97
C TYR A 438 26.41 21.44 9.50
N GLU A 439 27.36 22.03 8.82
CA GLU A 439 27.24 22.35 7.41
C GLU A 439 28.43 21.81 6.62
N TYR A 440 28.16 20.81 5.78
CA TYR A 440 29.17 20.26 4.90
C TYR A 440 29.46 21.23 3.74
N ASP A 441 30.61 21.89 3.78
CA ASP A 441 31.12 22.77 2.73
C ASP A 441 30.15 23.87 2.23
N GLY A 442 29.27 24.39 3.09
CA GLY A 442 28.33 25.45 2.71
C GLY A 442 27.12 24.98 1.88
N LYS A 443 26.94 23.66 1.73
CA LYS A 443 25.98 23.08 0.77
C LYS A 443 24.53 23.14 1.23
N ILE A 444 24.30 23.17 2.53
CA ILE A 444 22.95 23.23 3.09
C ILE A 444 22.41 24.65 2.95
N GLU A 445 23.21 25.67 3.28
CA GLU A 445 22.88 27.07 3.01
C GLU A 445 22.69 27.30 1.51
N GLU A 446 23.59 26.80 0.68
CA GLU A 446 23.49 26.92 -0.79
C GLU A 446 22.16 26.34 -1.30
N PHE A 447 21.73 25.18 -0.77
CA PHE A 447 20.44 24.58 -1.12
C PHE A 447 19.25 25.48 -0.79
N PHE A 448 19.11 25.91 0.47
CA PHE A 448 17.96 26.72 0.88
C PHE A 448 17.97 28.09 0.20
N ARG A 449 19.15 28.70 0.01
CA ARG A 449 19.30 29.98 -0.68
C ARG A 449 18.89 29.88 -2.15
N ASP A 450 19.36 28.86 -2.87
CA ASP A 450 18.99 28.69 -4.28
C ASP A 450 17.52 28.31 -4.46
N TYR A 451 16.97 27.46 -3.57
CA TYR A 451 15.55 27.11 -3.60
C TYR A 451 14.68 28.36 -3.37
N SER A 452 14.98 29.14 -2.33
CA SER A 452 14.23 30.36 -2.00
C SER A 452 14.28 31.38 -3.14
N ILE A 453 15.46 31.65 -3.69
CA ILE A 453 15.61 32.61 -4.81
C ILE A 453 14.87 32.18 -6.08
N ARG A 454 14.85 30.88 -6.40
CA ARG A 454 14.44 30.40 -7.73
C ARG A 454 13.05 29.78 -7.78
N VAL A 455 12.59 29.25 -6.66
CA VAL A 455 11.30 28.56 -6.55
C VAL A 455 10.31 29.42 -5.76
N LEU A 456 10.74 30.00 -4.65
CA LEU A 456 9.88 30.82 -3.79
C LEU A 456 9.85 32.31 -4.16
N ASP A 457 10.80 32.78 -5.00
CA ASP A 457 11.03 34.20 -5.30
C ASP A 457 11.38 35.05 -4.05
N GLU A 458 12.00 34.40 -3.04
CA GLU A 458 12.43 35.00 -1.78
C GLU A 458 13.97 35.13 -1.76
N PRO A 459 14.54 36.34 -1.97
CA PRO A 459 15.97 36.52 -2.22
C PRO A 459 16.83 36.63 -0.96
N ASP A 460 16.22 36.81 0.21
CA ASP A 460 16.91 37.05 1.48
C ASP A 460 16.34 36.11 2.54
N ILE A 461 17.08 35.03 2.82
CA ILE A 461 16.76 34.11 3.92
C ILE A 461 17.78 34.29 5.03
N ASN A 462 17.29 34.29 6.27
CA ASN A 462 18.16 34.28 7.44
C ASN A 462 18.54 32.82 7.76
N PHE A 463 19.60 32.35 7.12
CA PHE A 463 20.05 30.96 7.29
C PHE A 463 20.48 30.65 8.73
N ASP A 464 21.03 31.63 9.45
CA ASP A 464 21.41 31.44 10.86
C ASP A 464 20.17 31.06 11.70
N GLU A 465 19.06 31.77 11.55
CA GLU A 465 17.80 31.44 12.24
C GLU A 465 17.21 30.11 11.75
N LEU A 466 17.25 29.84 10.44
CA LEU A 466 16.78 28.56 9.90
C LEU A 466 17.58 27.40 10.51
N SER A 467 18.89 27.56 10.65
CA SER A 467 19.78 26.54 11.20
C SER A 467 19.47 26.23 12.67
N ASN A 468 19.10 27.24 13.46
CA ASN A 468 18.62 27.05 14.84
C ASN A 468 17.38 26.14 14.88
N HIS A 469 16.41 26.37 13.97
CA HIS A 469 15.19 25.58 13.90
C HIS A 469 15.40 24.16 13.39
N LEU A 470 16.26 23.97 12.39
CA LEU A 470 16.60 22.64 11.89
C LEU A 470 17.37 21.83 12.93
N ASP A 471 18.33 22.46 13.63
CA ASP A 471 19.06 21.82 14.74
C ASP A 471 18.11 21.38 15.86
N HIS A 472 17.17 22.24 16.26
CA HIS A 472 16.16 21.90 17.25
C HIS A 472 15.38 20.65 16.84
N LEU A 473 14.86 20.59 15.61
CA LEU A 473 14.10 19.44 15.11
C LEU A 473 14.93 18.15 15.07
N LEU A 474 16.20 18.25 14.67
CA LEU A 474 17.11 17.10 14.55
C LEU A 474 17.62 16.60 15.91
N ASN A 475 17.67 17.45 16.94
CA ASN A 475 18.11 17.09 18.29
C ASN A 475 17.01 16.48 19.17
N GLN A 476 15.74 16.48 18.72
CA GLN A 476 14.66 15.83 19.44
C GLN A 476 14.66 14.31 19.22
N SER A 477 14.06 13.58 20.16
CA SER A 477 13.73 12.16 19.98
C SER A 477 12.27 12.05 19.53
N TRP A 478 12.05 11.42 18.38
CA TRP A 478 10.74 11.25 17.76
C TRP A 478 10.30 9.79 17.84
N GLU A 479 9.02 9.54 18.12
CA GLU A 479 8.47 8.18 18.14
C GLU A 479 8.06 7.74 16.73
N SER A 480 7.58 8.68 15.91
CA SER A 480 7.24 8.48 14.50
C SER A 480 7.71 9.65 13.62
N PRO A 481 7.99 9.43 12.32
CA PRO A 481 8.18 10.52 11.37
C PRO A 481 6.99 11.50 11.32
N ALA A 482 5.76 11.05 11.54
CA ALA A 482 4.58 11.92 11.59
C ALA A 482 4.68 12.98 12.70
N ASP A 483 5.26 12.62 13.84
CA ASP A 483 5.43 13.52 14.99
C ASP A 483 6.28 14.74 14.62
N ILE A 484 7.31 14.56 13.78
CA ILE A 484 8.16 15.67 13.33
C ILE A 484 7.35 16.70 12.55
N ILE A 485 6.52 16.22 11.62
CA ILE A 485 5.69 17.08 10.77
C ILE A 485 4.60 17.74 11.60
N GLU A 486 3.89 16.97 12.44
CA GLU A 486 2.84 17.51 13.31
C GLU A 486 3.38 18.53 14.31
N TYR A 487 4.53 18.23 14.92
CA TYR A 487 5.21 19.18 15.80
C TYR A 487 5.60 20.44 15.04
N SER A 488 6.17 20.31 13.84
CA SER A 488 6.57 21.47 13.03
C SER A 488 5.37 22.34 12.65
N ILE A 489 4.25 21.72 12.26
CA ILE A 489 2.99 22.42 11.96
C ILE A 489 2.50 23.19 13.20
N GLN A 490 2.50 22.55 14.38
CA GLN A 490 1.99 23.18 15.59
C GLN A 490 2.92 24.27 16.14
N GLN A 491 4.22 24.01 16.16
CA GLN A 491 5.22 24.90 16.76
C GLN A 491 5.45 26.15 15.92
N TYR A 492 5.41 26.02 14.59
CA TYR A 492 5.68 27.11 13.66
C TYR A 492 4.43 27.64 12.93
N ASP A 493 3.24 27.13 13.27
CA ASP A 493 1.95 27.50 12.64
C ASP A 493 1.94 27.28 11.11
N LEU A 494 2.61 26.22 10.63
CA LEU A 494 2.76 25.94 9.20
C LEU A 494 1.45 25.47 8.57
N THR A 495 1.20 25.88 7.33
CA THR A 495 0.04 25.40 6.59
C THR A 495 0.20 23.93 6.13
N ARG A 496 -0.92 23.19 6.11
CA ARG A 496 -1.04 21.80 5.63
C ARG A 496 -1.42 21.73 4.17
#